data_AF-T1XFV4-F1
#
_entry.id   AF-T1XFV4-F1
#
_cell.length_a   1.000
_cell.length_b   1.000
_cell.length_c   1.000
_cell.angle_alpha   90.00
_cell.angle_beta   90.00
_cell.angle_gamma   90.00
#
_symmetry.space_group_name_H-M   'P 1'
#
loop_
_entity.id
_entity.type
_entity.pdbx_description
1 polymer ?
#
loop_
_entity_poly.entity_id
_entity_poly.type
_entity_poly.pdbx_seq_one_letter_code
_entity_poly.pdbx_strand_id
1 'polypeptide(L)'
;MLPRRKSLTSYTTMCPFQAMNTMSPIHAAREYVLEAVQRPALASALPESTQAKVRHSDIWLNQFKRIGDLFAYLKRFSADKQDGIYLEMHALGLQTFEDIVEPFEKRFGDWVGDRMRASDFVIGETYSAHDILIFSANYDTRAGGMFVIESDGLPTAVVIKATLSGGRYANEWLEQGRRLKCFLKSKTLKDGSVQFGEHFKPNAAILNVPGLPVLAFVRHTSNDRFVYAGAFSFHQLHVEADGAKWFELVLTIPTEVIADAGYVQRQLQDRVASALSQSQQQRLERLANAPKKPKTIRTVSTAFVRNPDVIAEVLFRAEGQCEGCKRPAPFC
;
A
#
# COMPACT_ATOMS: atom_id res chain seq x y z
N MET A 1 66.25 17.74 19.88
CA MET A 1 66.35 16.92 18.67
C MET A 1 64.96 16.74 18.08
N LEU A 2 64.71 17.30 16.90
CA LEU A 2 63.52 17.02 16.08
C LEU A 2 63.51 15.55 15.63
N PRO A 3 62.33 14.99 15.36
CA PRO A 3 62.16 14.18 14.17
C PRO A 3 61.10 14.76 13.23
N ARG A 4 61.41 14.57 11.94
CA ARG A 4 60.81 15.16 10.75
C ARG A 4 59.37 14.69 10.50
N ARG A 5 58.53 15.64 10.09
CA ARG A 5 57.28 15.40 9.33
C ARG A 5 57.59 14.60 8.06
N LYS A 6 56.84 13.52 7.81
CA LYS A 6 56.61 12.98 6.47
C LYS A 6 55.15 13.22 6.10
N SER A 7 54.98 13.98 5.04
CA SER A 7 53.73 14.26 4.34
C SER A 7 53.24 13.01 3.60
N LEU A 8 51.98 12.64 3.81
CA LEU A 8 51.23 11.77 2.91
C LEU A 8 49.86 12.41 2.70
N THR A 9 49.81 13.37 1.79
CA THR A 9 48.58 13.81 1.12
C THR A 9 48.31 12.83 -0.02
N SER A 10 47.54 11.77 0.24
CA SER A 10 46.84 11.04 -0.82
C SER A 10 45.40 11.55 -0.86
N TYR A 11 45.17 12.59 -1.67
CA TYR A 11 43.84 12.90 -2.15
C TYR A 11 43.43 11.78 -3.11
N THR A 12 42.73 10.77 -2.60
CA THR A 12 42.03 9.82 -3.45
C THR A 12 40.83 10.56 -4.03
N THR A 13 41.02 11.09 -5.24
CA THR A 13 39.93 11.56 -6.10
C THR A 13 39.04 10.34 -6.36
N MET A 14 37.89 10.27 -5.68
CA MET A 14 36.89 9.25 -5.99
C MET A 14 36.44 9.45 -7.44
N CYS A 15 36.63 8.41 -8.24
CA CYS A 15 36.11 8.33 -9.60
C CYS A 15 34.57 8.33 -9.53
N PRO A 16 33.84 9.14 -10.33
CA PRO A 16 32.37 9.20 -10.29
C PRO A 16 31.69 7.85 -10.58
N PHE A 17 32.44 6.92 -11.18
CA PHE A 17 31.97 5.60 -11.56
C PHE A 17 31.77 4.62 -10.39
N GLN A 18 32.37 4.86 -9.22
CA GLN A 18 32.21 3.97 -8.05
C GLN A 18 30.95 4.26 -7.21
N ALA A 19 30.26 5.38 -7.43
CA ALA A 19 28.99 5.68 -6.77
C ALA A 19 27.78 4.97 -7.43
N MET A 20 27.96 4.36 -8.61
CA MET A 20 26.89 3.70 -9.35
C MET A 20 26.58 2.26 -8.90
N ASN A 21 27.31 1.71 -7.92
CA ASN A 21 27.27 0.28 -7.59
C ASN A 21 26.40 -0.12 -6.39
N THR A 22 25.48 0.72 -5.92
CA THR A 22 24.56 0.36 -4.80
C THR A 22 23.14 0.90 -4.95
N MET A 23 22.66 1.19 -6.16
CA MET A 23 21.25 1.54 -6.35
C MET A 23 20.42 0.28 -6.61
N SER A 24 19.33 0.11 -5.84
CA SER A 24 18.34 -0.94 -6.14
C SER A 24 17.78 -0.73 -7.57
N PRO A 25 17.33 -1.80 -8.26
CA PRO A 25 16.80 -1.68 -9.61
C PRO A 25 15.71 -0.61 -9.76
N ILE A 26 14.80 -0.51 -8.77
CA ILE A 26 13.74 0.51 -8.78
C ILE A 26 14.29 1.93 -8.64
N HIS A 27 15.35 2.14 -7.86
CA HIS A 27 15.98 3.46 -7.79
C HIS A 27 16.61 3.84 -9.12
N ALA A 28 17.32 2.91 -9.77
CA ALA A 28 17.89 3.14 -11.10
C ALA A 28 16.80 3.45 -12.15
N ALA A 29 15.66 2.76 -12.08
CA ALA A 29 14.53 2.97 -12.97
C ALA A 29 13.87 4.35 -12.78
N ARG A 30 13.65 4.77 -11.53
CA ARG A 30 13.13 6.12 -11.23
C ARG A 30 14.10 7.21 -11.66
N GLU A 31 15.39 7.06 -11.33
CA GLU A 31 16.42 8.03 -11.72
C GLU A 31 16.52 8.17 -13.24
N TYR A 32 16.39 7.07 -14.00
CA TYR A 32 16.33 7.14 -15.45
C TYR A 32 15.19 8.03 -15.96
N VAL A 33 13.98 7.89 -15.39
CA VAL A 33 12.83 8.73 -15.75
C VAL A 33 13.06 10.20 -15.36
N LEU A 34 13.65 10.43 -14.18
CA LEU A 34 13.93 11.77 -13.68
C LEU A 34 14.96 12.49 -14.57
N GLU A 35 16.05 11.82 -14.94
CA GLU A 35 17.10 12.38 -15.81
C GLU A 35 16.62 12.58 -17.25
N ALA A 36 15.87 11.64 -17.81
CA ALA A 36 15.48 11.70 -19.21
C ALA A 36 14.35 12.72 -19.47
N VAL A 37 13.43 12.90 -18.52
CA VAL A 37 12.19 13.67 -18.76
C VAL A 37 12.04 14.81 -17.76
N GLN A 38 12.01 14.51 -16.47
CA GLN A 38 11.53 15.47 -15.46
C GLN A 38 12.51 16.62 -15.23
N ARG A 39 13.79 16.32 -14.98
CA ARG A 39 14.83 17.33 -14.71
C ARG A 39 15.04 18.26 -15.92
N PRO A 40 15.17 17.76 -17.16
CA PRO A 40 15.22 18.63 -18.35
C PRO A 40 13.99 19.52 -18.49
N ALA A 41 12.78 18.96 -18.28
CA ALA A 41 11.55 19.73 -18.38
C ALA A 41 11.49 20.87 -17.35
N LEU A 42 11.86 20.61 -16.10
CA LEU A 42 11.84 21.62 -15.04
C LEU A 42 12.94 22.68 -15.17
N ALA A 43 14.06 22.34 -15.83
CA ALA A 43 15.14 23.29 -16.11
C ALA A 43 14.90 24.13 -17.38
N SER A 44 13.84 23.83 -18.15
CA SER A 44 13.57 24.47 -19.44
C SER A 44 12.68 25.71 -19.32
N ALA A 45 12.46 26.38 -20.46
CA ALA A 45 11.56 27.53 -20.58
C ALA A 45 10.08 27.16 -20.76
N LEU A 46 9.66 25.96 -20.36
CA LEU A 46 8.24 25.54 -20.43
C LEU A 46 7.34 26.49 -19.63
N PRO A 47 6.07 26.67 -20.06
CA PRO A 47 5.08 27.41 -19.28
C PRO A 47 4.93 26.86 -17.86
N GLU A 48 4.69 27.73 -16.89
CA GLU A 48 4.53 27.34 -15.48
C GLU A 48 3.38 26.34 -15.27
N SER A 49 2.31 26.42 -16.06
CA SER A 49 1.23 25.44 -16.07
C SER A 49 1.70 24.03 -16.41
N THR A 50 2.70 23.90 -17.27
CA THR A 50 3.25 22.63 -17.72
C THR A 50 4.30 22.12 -16.75
N GLN A 51 5.19 23.00 -16.27
CA GLN A 51 6.10 22.67 -15.19
C GLN A 51 5.37 22.21 -13.91
N ALA A 52 4.22 22.81 -13.58
CA ALA A 52 3.40 22.39 -12.44
C ALA A 52 2.88 20.95 -12.60
N LYS A 53 2.50 20.54 -13.82
CA LYS A 53 2.08 19.15 -14.11
C LYS A 53 3.26 18.18 -14.02
N VAL A 54 4.44 18.59 -14.50
CA VAL A 54 5.70 17.84 -14.37
C VAL A 54 6.07 17.63 -12.89
N ARG A 55 6.00 18.67 -12.06
CA ARG A 55 6.18 18.55 -10.60
C ARG A 55 5.15 17.61 -9.96
N HIS A 56 3.91 17.63 -10.45
CA HIS A 56 2.88 16.74 -9.94
C HIS A 56 3.14 15.26 -10.30
N SER A 57 3.72 14.94 -11.47
CA SER A 57 4.11 13.56 -11.78
C SER A 57 5.30 13.08 -10.93
N ASP A 58 6.22 13.96 -10.52
CA ASP A 58 7.32 13.58 -9.60
C ASP A 58 6.82 13.03 -8.26
N ILE A 59 5.68 13.52 -7.78
CA ILE A 59 5.05 12.99 -6.55
C ILE A 59 4.81 11.49 -6.72
N TRP A 60 4.29 11.05 -7.88
CA TRP A 60 4.02 9.64 -8.16
C TRP A 60 5.29 8.84 -8.41
N LEU A 61 6.25 9.38 -9.17
CA LEU A 61 7.52 8.69 -9.45
C LEU A 61 8.23 8.23 -8.17
N ASN A 62 8.18 9.06 -7.13
CA ASN A 62 8.77 8.76 -5.83
C ASN A 62 8.02 7.69 -5.02
N GLN A 63 6.81 7.27 -5.43
CA GLN A 63 5.99 6.28 -4.72
C GLN A 63 6.12 4.85 -5.29
N PHE A 64 6.54 4.67 -6.56
CA PHE A 64 6.60 3.34 -7.19
C PHE A 64 7.64 2.40 -6.59
N LYS A 65 7.24 1.34 -5.89
CA LYS A 65 8.18 0.40 -5.26
C LYS A 65 8.68 -0.70 -6.18
N ARG A 66 8.04 -0.88 -7.34
CA ARG A 66 8.35 -1.93 -8.33
C ARG A 66 8.41 -1.34 -9.73
N ILE A 67 9.29 -1.91 -10.56
CA ILE A 67 9.56 -1.40 -11.90
C ILE A 67 8.36 -1.60 -12.81
N GLY A 68 7.66 -2.74 -12.73
CA GLY A 68 6.48 -3.00 -13.55
C GLY A 68 5.34 -2.02 -13.28
N ASP A 69 5.17 -1.57 -12.04
CA ASP A 69 4.16 -0.56 -11.71
C ASP A 69 4.53 0.83 -12.27
N LEU A 70 5.82 1.20 -12.19
CA LEU A 70 6.33 2.40 -12.84
C LEU A 70 6.16 2.32 -14.37
N PHE A 71 6.47 1.17 -14.96
CA PHE A 71 6.30 0.95 -16.40
C PHE A 71 4.83 1.06 -16.82
N ALA A 72 3.90 0.46 -16.06
CA ALA A 72 2.47 0.60 -16.29
C ALA A 72 2.00 2.07 -16.20
N TYR A 73 2.58 2.86 -15.29
CA TYR A 73 2.34 4.30 -15.23
C TYR A 73 2.83 5.03 -16.48
N LEU A 74 4.05 4.76 -16.96
CA LEU A 74 4.59 5.41 -18.17
C LEU A 74 3.75 5.11 -19.42
N LYS A 75 3.31 3.85 -19.59
CA LYS A 75 2.49 3.42 -20.72
C LYS A 75 1.13 4.12 -20.80
N ARG A 76 0.62 4.69 -19.71
CA ARG A 76 -0.69 5.37 -19.71
C ARG A 76 -0.71 6.61 -20.62
N PHE A 77 0.46 7.16 -20.95
CA PHE A 77 0.60 8.37 -21.76
C PHE A 77 0.81 8.07 -23.25
N SER A 78 1.16 6.82 -23.61
CA SER A 78 1.72 6.50 -24.94
C SER A 78 0.72 6.46 -26.10
N ALA A 79 -0.57 6.71 -25.88
CA ALA A 79 -1.62 6.40 -26.85
C ALA A 79 -1.70 7.40 -28.02
N ASP A 80 -1.71 8.71 -27.73
CA ASP A 80 -2.16 9.68 -28.74
C ASP A 80 -1.09 10.68 -29.19
N LYS A 81 0.03 10.87 -28.47
CA LYS A 81 1.16 11.80 -28.81
C LYS A 81 0.73 13.17 -29.36
N GLN A 82 -0.45 13.63 -28.98
CA GLN A 82 -1.09 14.87 -29.46
C GLN A 82 -1.58 15.72 -28.29
N ASP A 83 -1.30 15.32 -27.04
CA ASP A 83 -1.59 16.15 -25.88
C ASP A 83 -0.72 17.41 -25.90
N GLY A 84 -1.27 18.54 -25.42
CA GLY A 84 -0.57 19.83 -25.41
C GLY A 84 0.77 19.78 -24.68
N ILE A 85 0.89 19.00 -23.60
CA ILE A 85 2.16 18.84 -22.88
C ILE A 85 3.21 18.19 -23.77
N TYR A 86 2.81 17.16 -24.51
CA TYR A 86 3.71 16.45 -25.41
C TYR A 86 4.26 17.41 -26.48
N LEU A 87 3.36 18.16 -27.14
CA LEU A 87 3.74 19.11 -28.19
C LEU A 87 4.62 20.25 -27.66
N GLU A 88 4.29 20.81 -26.47
CA GLU A 88 5.08 21.87 -25.83
C GLU A 88 6.49 21.42 -25.48
N MET A 89 6.63 20.21 -24.93
CA MET A 89 7.94 19.64 -24.59
C MET A 89 8.78 19.36 -25.84
N HIS A 90 8.17 18.77 -26.88
CA HIS A 90 8.84 18.49 -28.15
C HIS A 90 9.27 19.75 -28.90
N ALA A 91 8.49 20.84 -28.81
CA ALA A 91 8.86 22.13 -29.41
C ALA A 91 10.18 22.69 -28.84
N LEU A 92 10.59 22.25 -27.64
CA LEU A 92 11.86 22.60 -27.00
C LEU A 92 12.92 21.49 -27.10
N GLY A 93 12.66 20.42 -27.86
CA GLY A 93 13.56 19.27 -27.99
C GLY A 93 13.67 18.40 -26.74
N LEU A 94 12.67 18.45 -25.84
CA LEU A 94 12.63 17.68 -24.60
C LEU A 94 11.92 16.34 -24.83
N GLN A 95 12.38 15.29 -24.15
CA GLN A 95 11.71 13.98 -24.16
C GLN A 95 10.53 13.96 -23.20
N THR A 96 9.50 13.18 -23.53
CA THR A 96 8.35 12.94 -22.65
C THR A 96 8.31 11.50 -22.15
N PHE A 97 7.33 11.17 -21.30
CA PHE A 97 7.16 9.78 -20.84
C PHE A 97 6.89 8.82 -21.99
N GLU A 98 6.15 9.27 -23.02
CA GLU A 98 5.82 8.53 -24.23
C GLU A 98 7.07 8.13 -25.02
N ASP A 99 8.10 8.96 -25.05
CA ASP A 99 9.32 8.71 -25.83
C ASP A 99 10.26 7.75 -25.12
N ILE A 100 10.21 7.71 -23.79
CA ILE A 100 11.10 6.85 -23.01
C ILE A 100 10.52 5.45 -22.78
N VAL A 101 9.26 5.16 -23.14
CA VAL A 101 8.64 3.84 -22.90
C VAL A 101 9.45 2.70 -23.49
N GLU A 102 9.76 2.76 -24.79
CA GLU A 102 10.51 1.69 -25.47
C GLU A 102 11.98 1.59 -24.96
N PRO A 103 12.74 2.69 -24.83
CA PRO A 103 14.06 2.65 -24.19
C PRO A 103 14.03 2.12 -22.74
N PHE A 104 13.00 2.47 -21.97
CA PHE A 104 12.80 2.00 -20.59
C PHE A 104 12.60 0.49 -20.58
N GLU A 105 11.71 -0.05 -21.43
CA GLU A 105 11.47 -1.48 -21.55
C GLU A 105 12.72 -2.24 -21.98
N LYS A 106 13.48 -1.70 -22.94
CA LYS A 106 14.77 -2.29 -23.35
C LYS A 106 15.78 -2.36 -22.19
N ARG A 107 15.80 -1.34 -21.33
CA ARG A 107 16.75 -1.24 -20.21
C ARG A 107 16.34 -2.04 -18.98
N PHE A 108 15.05 -2.10 -18.69
CA PHE A 108 14.50 -2.68 -17.45
C PHE A 108 13.55 -3.87 -17.72
N GLY A 109 13.63 -4.47 -18.91
CA GLY A 109 12.72 -5.51 -19.41
C GLY A 109 12.55 -6.71 -18.47
N ASP A 110 13.60 -7.10 -17.75
CA ASP A 110 13.54 -8.21 -16.81
C ASP A 110 12.57 -7.96 -15.64
N TRP A 111 12.23 -6.70 -15.36
CA TRP A 111 11.37 -6.31 -14.23
C TRP A 111 10.05 -5.67 -14.64
N VAL A 112 9.75 -5.52 -15.94
CA VAL A 112 8.48 -4.88 -16.35
C VAL A 112 7.24 -5.69 -15.97
N GLY A 113 7.39 -6.99 -15.72
CA GLY A 113 6.36 -7.86 -15.15
C GLY A 113 6.26 -7.83 -13.62
N ASP A 114 7.23 -7.22 -12.92
CA ASP A 114 7.22 -7.09 -11.47
C ASP A 114 6.26 -5.98 -11.04
N ARG A 115 5.00 -6.36 -10.82
CA ARG A 115 3.92 -5.50 -10.36
C ARG A 115 3.41 -5.93 -9.00
N MET A 116 2.91 -4.97 -8.24
CA MET A 116 2.28 -5.25 -6.96
C MET A 116 1.07 -6.19 -7.16
N ARG A 117 0.99 -7.22 -6.33
CA ARG A 117 -0.06 -8.24 -6.31
C ARG A 117 -0.85 -8.14 -5.02
N ALA A 118 -2.08 -8.67 -5.03
CA ALA A 118 -2.90 -8.72 -3.82
C ALA A 118 -2.20 -9.49 -2.67
N SER A 119 -1.40 -10.50 -3.01
CA SER A 119 -0.61 -11.30 -2.06
C SER A 119 0.55 -10.55 -1.40
N ASP A 120 0.92 -9.36 -1.89
CA ASP A 120 1.95 -8.53 -1.27
C ASP A 120 1.40 -7.76 -0.05
N PHE A 121 0.08 -7.70 0.10
CA PHE A 121 -0.55 -7.07 1.25
C PHE A 121 -0.64 -8.06 2.42
N VAL A 122 -0.20 -7.60 3.59
CA VAL A 122 -0.22 -8.36 4.84
C VAL A 122 -1.35 -7.83 5.69
N ILE A 123 -2.22 -8.72 6.18
CA ILE A 123 -3.34 -8.31 7.03
C ILE A 123 -2.79 -7.69 8.31
N GLY A 124 -3.25 -6.47 8.63
CA GLY A 124 -2.83 -5.71 9.80
C GLY A 124 -1.72 -4.69 9.55
N GLU A 125 -1.03 -4.76 8.42
CA GLU A 125 0.01 -3.80 8.05
C GLU A 125 -0.58 -2.50 7.48
N THR A 126 0.22 -1.43 7.52
CA THR A 126 -0.22 -0.10 7.08
C THR A 126 0.30 0.32 5.70
N TYR A 127 -0.57 0.92 4.91
CA TYR A 127 -0.35 1.33 3.54
C TYR A 127 -0.78 2.78 3.33
N SER A 128 -0.07 3.48 2.46
CA SER A 128 -0.43 4.84 2.05
C SER A 128 -1.56 4.80 1.01
N ALA A 129 -2.21 5.94 0.78
CA ALA A 129 -3.13 6.05 -0.35
C ALA A 129 -2.44 5.78 -1.69
N HIS A 130 -1.16 6.18 -1.85
CA HIS A 130 -0.39 5.94 -3.06
C HIS A 130 -0.12 4.45 -3.28
N ASP A 131 0.20 3.67 -2.24
CA ASP A 131 0.39 2.22 -2.36
C ASP A 131 -0.86 1.55 -2.97
N ILE A 132 -2.03 1.91 -2.44
CA ILE A 132 -3.32 1.36 -2.85
C ILE A 132 -3.69 1.80 -4.28
N LEU A 133 -3.42 3.07 -4.59
CA LEU A 133 -3.73 3.69 -5.88
C LEU A 133 -2.82 3.17 -7.01
N ILE A 134 -1.54 2.96 -6.74
CA ILE A 134 -0.59 2.32 -7.66
C ILE A 134 -1.03 0.89 -7.95
N PHE A 135 -1.33 0.10 -6.91
CA PHE A 135 -1.87 -1.25 -7.07
C PHE A 135 -3.13 -1.26 -7.94
N SER A 136 -4.00 -0.27 -7.75
CA SER A 136 -5.25 -0.13 -8.51
C SER A 136 -5.08 0.49 -9.90
N ALA A 137 -3.84 0.79 -10.33
CA ALA A 137 -3.53 1.54 -11.54
C ALA A 137 -4.35 2.85 -11.67
N ASN A 138 -4.69 3.48 -10.54
CA ASN A 138 -5.46 4.71 -10.47
C ASN A 138 -4.59 5.80 -9.86
N TYR A 139 -4.23 6.80 -10.64
CA TYR A 139 -3.24 7.79 -10.23
C TYR A 139 -3.88 9.16 -9.92
N ASP A 140 -4.99 9.16 -9.19
CA ASP A 140 -5.65 10.36 -8.68
C ASP A 140 -5.97 10.19 -7.19
N THR A 141 -5.32 11.00 -6.35
CA THR A 141 -5.52 10.97 -4.90
C THR A 141 -6.90 11.46 -4.48
N ARG A 142 -7.61 12.17 -5.37
CA ARG A 142 -8.99 12.63 -5.17
C ARG A 142 -10.01 11.59 -5.62
N ALA A 143 -9.58 10.50 -6.26
CA ALA A 143 -10.48 9.45 -6.66
C ALA A 143 -11.13 8.81 -5.42
N GLY A 144 -12.40 8.45 -5.58
CA GLY A 144 -13.25 7.91 -4.50
C GLY A 144 -12.71 6.61 -3.88
N GLY A 145 -13.48 6.04 -2.97
CA GLY A 145 -13.02 4.92 -2.14
C GLY A 145 -12.98 3.54 -2.80
N MET A 146 -13.31 3.38 -4.08
CA MET A 146 -13.49 2.04 -4.67
C MET A 146 -12.92 1.95 -6.09
N PHE A 147 -12.16 0.89 -6.37
CA PHE A 147 -11.47 0.65 -7.65
C PHE A 147 -11.62 -0.81 -8.06
N VAL A 148 -11.93 -1.06 -9.34
CA VAL A 148 -11.98 -2.42 -9.89
C VAL A 148 -10.60 -2.78 -10.42
N ILE A 149 -10.10 -3.95 -10.03
CA ILE A 149 -8.92 -4.58 -10.61
C ILE A 149 -9.39 -5.48 -11.72
N GLU A 150 -8.78 -5.35 -12.90
CA GLU A 150 -9.16 -6.09 -14.09
C GLU A 150 -7.95 -6.85 -14.65
N SER A 151 -8.19 -8.06 -15.14
CA SER A 151 -7.27 -8.82 -15.99
C SER A 151 -8.04 -9.20 -17.25
N ASP A 152 -7.45 -8.94 -18.42
CA ASP A 152 -8.08 -9.25 -19.72
C ASP A 152 -9.50 -8.68 -19.87
N GLY A 153 -9.73 -7.49 -19.31
CA GLY A 153 -11.02 -6.80 -19.34
C GLY A 153 -12.07 -7.34 -18.37
N LEU A 154 -11.75 -8.34 -17.55
CA LEU A 154 -12.65 -8.94 -16.58
C LEU A 154 -12.29 -8.51 -15.15
N PRO A 155 -13.27 -8.17 -14.28
CA PRO A 155 -13.02 -7.89 -12.87
C PRO A 155 -12.45 -9.11 -12.15
N THR A 156 -11.30 -8.94 -11.49
CA THR A 156 -10.66 -9.98 -10.67
C THR A 156 -10.70 -9.65 -9.17
N ALA A 157 -10.85 -8.37 -8.82
CA ALA A 157 -11.08 -7.91 -7.45
C ALA A 157 -11.69 -6.50 -7.43
N VAL A 158 -12.22 -6.09 -6.28
CA VAL A 158 -12.48 -4.67 -5.99
C VAL A 158 -11.69 -4.23 -4.78
N VAL A 159 -10.94 -3.15 -4.91
CA VAL A 159 -10.26 -2.48 -3.80
C VAL A 159 -11.21 -1.49 -3.17
N ILE A 160 -11.32 -1.50 -1.83
CA ILE A 160 -12.05 -0.48 -1.07
C ILE A 160 -11.12 0.24 -0.08
N LYS A 161 -11.25 1.56 -0.02
CA LYS A 161 -10.63 2.47 0.96
C LYS A 161 -11.72 2.99 1.88
N ALA A 162 -12.00 2.27 2.97
CA ALA A 162 -13.03 2.64 3.93
C ALA A 162 -12.44 3.54 5.03
N THR A 163 -13.08 4.68 5.27
CA THR A 163 -12.80 5.53 6.44
C THR A 163 -13.95 5.38 7.42
N LEU A 164 -13.65 5.02 8.67
CA LEU A 164 -14.66 4.62 9.66
C LEU A 164 -15.29 5.80 10.40
N SER A 165 -14.61 6.94 10.45
CA SER A 165 -15.04 8.13 11.18
C SER A 165 -14.68 9.41 10.43
N GLY A 166 -15.52 10.45 10.58
CA GLY A 166 -15.32 11.77 9.96
C GLY A 166 -15.75 11.91 8.50
N GLY A 167 -16.37 10.86 7.92
CA GLY A 167 -16.98 10.92 6.59
C GLY A 167 -18.47 11.31 6.62
N ARG A 168 -19.02 11.70 5.47
CA ARG A 168 -20.48 11.96 5.30
C ARG A 168 -21.31 10.71 5.60
N TYR A 169 -20.77 9.54 5.28
CA TYR A 169 -21.37 8.24 5.57
C TYR A 169 -20.35 7.41 6.34
N ALA A 170 -20.74 6.93 7.53
CA ALA A 170 -19.85 6.21 8.43
C ALA A 170 -19.79 4.73 8.04
N ASN A 171 -18.67 4.32 7.42
CA ASN A 171 -18.38 2.90 7.32
C ASN A 171 -18.09 2.36 8.73
N GLU A 172 -18.48 1.13 9.02
CA GLU A 172 -18.33 0.59 10.37
C GLU A 172 -18.06 -0.91 10.38
N TRP A 173 -17.38 -1.35 11.43
CA TRP A 173 -17.27 -2.77 11.72
C TRP A 173 -18.56 -3.25 12.39
N LEU A 174 -19.32 -4.11 11.70
CA LEU A 174 -20.45 -4.83 12.28
C LEU A 174 -19.95 -5.95 13.21
N GLU A 175 -18.81 -6.55 12.85
CA GLU A 175 -18.02 -7.45 13.71
C GLU A 175 -16.55 -7.12 13.45
N GLN A 176 -15.83 -6.74 14.52
CA GLN A 176 -14.45 -6.23 14.41
C GLN A 176 -13.55 -7.18 13.60
N GLY A 177 -13.05 -6.66 12.47
CA GLY A 177 -12.18 -7.37 11.55
C GLY A 177 -12.81 -8.56 10.82
N ARG A 178 -14.14 -8.72 10.83
CA ARG A 178 -14.83 -9.85 10.18
C ARG A 178 -16.05 -9.47 9.37
N ARG A 179 -16.83 -8.48 9.79
CA ARG A 179 -18.01 -8.01 9.05
C ARG A 179 -17.94 -6.50 8.94
N LEU A 180 -17.86 -6.00 7.71
CA LEU A 180 -17.70 -4.59 7.40
C LEU A 180 -18.95 -4.08 6.71
N LYS A 181 -19.54 -3.00 7.24
CA LYS A 181 -20.47 -2.15 6.52
C LYS A 181 -19.68 -1.15 5.70
N CYS A 182 -19.83 -1.23 4.38
CA CYS A 182 -19.18 -0.32 3.44
C CYS A 182 -20.22 0.32 2.52
N PHE A 183 -20.34 1.64 2.55
CA PHE A 183 -21.26 2.34 1.65
C PHE A 183 -20.86 2.16 0.18
N LEU A 184 -21.88 2.08 -0.69
CA LEU A 184 -21.67 2.04 -2.13
C LEU A 184 -20.90 3.27 -2.59
N LYS A 185 -20.15 3.14 -3.68
CA LYS A 185 -19.69 4.32 -4.43
C LYS A 185 -20.92 5.17 -4.75
N SER A 186 -20.83 6.46 -4.49
CA SER A 186 -21.90 7.41 -4.75
C SER A 186 -21.41 8.58 -5.61
N LYS A 187 -22.37 9.33 -6.14
CA LYS A 187 -22.12 10.58 -6.87
C LYS A 187 -23.06 11.65 -6.35
N THR A 188 -22.53 12.83 -6.04
CA THR A 188 -23.34 14.01 -5.78
C THR A 188 -23.88 14.54 -7.11
N LEU A 189 -25.19 14.71 -7.21
CA LEU A 189 -25.88 15.25 -8.37
C LEU A 189 -25.87 16.79 -8.34
N LYS A 190 -26.27 17.42 -9.46
CA LYS A 190 -26.24 18.88 -9.60
C LYS A 190 -27.14 19.60 -8.60
N ASP A 191 -28.19 18.94 -8.14
CA ASP A 191 -29.14 19.45 -7.13
C ASP A 191 -28.65 19.23 -5.68
N GLY A 192 -27.44 18.68 -5.49
CA GLY A 192 -26.85 18.41 -4.19
C GLY A 192 -27.26 17.06 -3.56
N SER A 193 -28.20 16.34 -4.17
CA SER A 193 -28.58 14.99 -3.73
C SER A 193 -27.46 13.99 -3.99
N VAL A 194 -27.41 12.89 -3.22
CA VAL A 194 -26.40 11.84 -3.37
C VAL A 194 -27.06 10.59 -3.93
N GLN A 195 -26.52 10.09 -5.03
CA GLN A 195 -26.98 8.87 -5.66
C GLN A 195 -26.02 7.71 -5.38
N PHE A 196 -26.53 6.64 -4.76
CA PHE A 196 -25.83 5.36 -4.57
C PHE A 196 -26.18 4.40 -5.71
N GLY A 197 -25.58 4.64 -6.88
CA GLY A 197 -25.88 3.88 -8.10
C GLY A 197 -25.24 2.49 -8.10
N GLU A 198 -26.05 1.44 -8.11
CA GLU A 198 -25.58 0.05 -8.29
C GLU A 198 -24.84 -0.16 -9.62
N HIS A 199 -25.19 0.62 -10.64
CA HIS A 199 -24.57 0.59 -11.97
C HIS A 199 -23.13 1.15 -12.00
N PHE A 200 -22.68 1.84 -10.95
CA PHE A 200 -21.29 2.31 -10.94
C PHE A 200 -20.34 1.12 -10.96
N LYS A 201 -19.33 1.18 -11.82
CA LYS A 201 -18.39 0.07 -12.12
C LYS A 201 -18.00 -0.79 -10.90
N PRO A 202 -17.50 -0.24 -9.77
CA PRO A 202 -17.15 -1.08 -8.62
C PRO A 202 -18.34 -1.66 -7.87
N ASN A 203 -19.48 -0.96 -7.80
CA ASN A 203 -20.70 -1.48 -7.16
C ASN A 203 -21.25 -2.64 -8.00
N ALA A 204 -21.34 -2.46 -9.31
CA ALA A 204 -21.80 -3.48 -10.25
C ALA A 204 -20.90 -4.71 -10.23
N ALA A 205 -19.57 -4.54 -10.15
CA ALA A 205 -18.64 -5.65 -10.06
C ALA A 205 -18.88 -6.50 -8.79
N ILE A 206 -19.06 -5.86 -7.62
CA ILE A 206 -19.35 -6.56 -6.36
C ILE A 206 -20.69 -7.30 -6.42
N LEU A 207 -21.72 -6.68 -7.01
CA LEU A 207 -23.07 -7.25 -7.07
C LEU A 207 -23.21 -8.39 -8.08
N ASN A 208 -22.57 -8.25 -9.23
CA ASN A 208 -22.87 -9.09 -10.40
C ASN A 208 -21.82 -10.17 -10.68
N VAL A 209 -20.67 -10.15 -9.99
CA VAL A 209 -19.61 -11.16 -10.16
C VAL A 209 -19.55 -12.03 -8.89
N PRO A 210 -20.13 -13.25 -8.91
CA PRO A 210 -20.16 -14.11 -7.74
C PRO A 210 -18.76 -14.42 -7.20
N GLY A 211 -18.57 -14.27 -5.90
CA GLY A 211 -17.30 -14.58 -5.24
C GLY A 211 -16.16 -13.61 -5.52
N LEU A 212 -16.41 -12.47 -6.19
CA LEU A 212 -15.40 -11.46 -6.45
C LEU A 212 -14.80 -10.94 -5.12
N PRO A 213 -13.47 -11.05 -4.91
CA PRO A 213 -12.86 -10.62 -3.67
C PRO A 213 -12.86 -9.10 -3.56
N VAL A 214 -13.26 -8.61 -2.38
CA VAL A 214 -13.21 -7.20 -1.99
C VAL A 214 -12.01 -6.98 -1.06
N LEU A 215 -10.94 -6.37 -1.57
CA LEU A 215 -9.72 -6.08 -0.84
C LEU A 215 -9.92 -4.83 0.02
N ALA A 216 -10.05 -5.01 1.33
CA ALA A 216 -10.44 -3.93 2.23
C ALA A 216 -9.25 -3.25 2.89
N PHE A 217 -9.10 -1.96 2.63
CA PHE A 217 -8.18 -1.05 3.30
C PHE A 217 -8.99 -0.12 4.18
N VAL A 218 -8.81 -0.20 5.49
CA VAL A 218 -9.59 0.55 6.48
C VAL A 218 -8.72 1.55 7.20
N ARG A 219 -9.29 2.68 7.61
CA ARG A 219 -8.64 3.63 8.52
C ARG A 219 -9.68 4.27 9.42
N HIS A 220 -9.26 4.76 10.59
CA HIS A 220 -10.21 5.36 11.50
C HIS A 220 -10.67 6.74 10.99
N THR A 221 -9.75 7.65 10.74
CA THR A 221 -10.01 9.01 10.25
C THR A 221 -9.28 9.30 8.93
N SER A 222 -9.53 10.46 8.32
CA SER A 222 -8.85 10.86 7.08
C SER A 222 -7.34 11.09 7.23
N ASN A 223 -6.86 11.30 8.46
CA ASN A 223 -5.46 11.55 8.78
C ASN A 223 -4.66 10.27 9.00
N ASP A 224 -5.35 9.14 9.20
CA ASP A 224 -4.70 7.87 9.46
C ASP A 224 -4.24 7.17 8.17
N ARG A 225 -3.20 6.36 8.30
CA ARG A 225 -2.81 5.38 7.27
C ARG A 225 -3.85 4.29 7.17
N PHE A 226 -3.94 3.68 6.00
CA PHE A 226 -4.83 2.54 5.79
C PHE A 226 -4.20 1.27 6.34
N VAL A 227 -4.96 0.46 7.05
CA VAL A 227 -4.64 -0.91 7.43
C VAL A 227 -5.28 -1.85 6.41
N TYR A 228 -4.52 -2.80 5.85
CA TYR A 228 -5.13 -3.86 5.05
C TYR A 228 -5.85 -4.85 5.98
N ALA A 229 -7.18 -4.92 5.89
CA ALA A 229 -8.02 -5.76 6.73
C ALA A 229 -8.27 -7.16 6.15
N GLY A 230 -7.86 -7.40 4.90
CA GLY A 230 -8.03 -8.68 4.21
C GLY A 230 -8.97 -8.63 3.01
N ALA A 231 -9.23 -9.80 2.44
CA ALA A 231 -10.20 -10.00 1.38
C ALA A 231 -11.57 -10.35 1.97
N PHE A 232 -12.63 -9.76 1.43
CA PHE A 232 -14.01 -9.94 1.87
C PHE A 232 -14.88 -10.41 0.71
N SER A 233 -15.95 -11.15 1.02
CA SER A 233 -17.02 -11.48 0.07
C SER A 233 -18.25 -10.63 0.36
N PHE A 234 -18.98 -10.26 -0.69
CA PHE A 234 -20.31 -9.70 -0.57
C PHE A 234 -21.26 -10.69 0.11
N HIS A 235 -22.00 -10.22 1.11
CA HIS A 235 -23.03 -11.00 1.81
C HIS A 235 -24.43 -10.50 1.49
N GLN A 236 -24.68 -9.21 1.68
CA GLN A 236 -26.00 -8.61 1.50
C GLN A 236 -25.90 -7.12 1.17
N LEU A 237 -26.85 -6.63 0.36
CA LEU A 237 -27.06 -5.20 0.11
C LEU A 237 -28.15 -4.70 1.07
N HIS A 238 -27.89 -3.58 1.71
CA HIS A 238 -28.82 -2.92 2.62
C HIS A 238 -29.17 -1.53 2.10
N VAL A 239 -30.39 -1.08 2.39
CA VAL A 239 -30.91 0.24 2.00
C VAL A 239 -31.41 0.94 3.26
N GLU A 240 -30.90 2.14 3.51
CA GLU A 240 -31.31 3.01 4.60
C GLU A 240 -32.56 3.82 4.22
N ALA A 241 -33.24 4.39 5.22
CA ALA A 241 -34.50 5.12 5.01
C ALA A 241 -34.34 6.36 4.11
N ASP A 242 -33.14 6.95 4.04
CA ASP A 242 -32.79 8.07 3.18
C ASP A 242 -32.39 7.63 1.75
N GLY A 243 -32.45 6.33 1.45
CA GLY A 243 -32.05 5.74 0.19
C GLY A 243 -30.55 5.44 0.06
N ALA A 244 -29.75 5.71 1.10
CA ALA A 244 -28.34 5.32 1.11
C ALA A 244 -28.21 3.79 1.06
N LYS A 245 -27.23 3.30 0.31
CA LYS A 245 -27.00 1.86 0.14
C LYS A 245 -25.62 1.47 0.62
N TRP A 246 -25.52 0.33 1.27
CA TRP A 246 -24.25 -0.21 1.75
C TRP A 246 -24.17 -1.72 1.60
N PHE A 247 -22.94 -2.18 1.38
CA PHE A 247 -22.56 -3.58 1.33
C PHE A 247 -22.28 -4.08 2.74
N GLU A 248 -22.91 -5.20 3.08
CA GLU A 248 -22.40 -6.06 4.12
C GLU A 248 -21.35 -7.00 3.52
N LEU A 249 -20.11 -6.87 4.01
CA LEU A 249 -18.96 -7.63 3.55
C LEU A 249 -18.46 -8.55 4.67
N VAL A 250 -18.17 -9.81 4.35
CA VAL A 250 -17.69 -10.81 5.32
C VAL A 250 -16.28 -11.26 4.95
N LEU A 251 -15.37 -11.27 5.92
CA LEU A 251 -13.98 -11.65 5.73
C LEU A 251 -13.90 -13.08 5.18
N THR A 252 -13.21 -13.24 4.05
CA THR A 252 -12.81 -14.52 3.52
C THR A 252 -11.36 -14.78 3.95
N ILE A 253 -11.13 -15.86 4.71
CA ILE A 253 -9.78 -16.26 5.11
C ILE A 253 -9.38 -17.45 4.24
N PRO A 254 -8.64 -17.24 3.14
CA PRO A 254 -8.01 -18.34 2.43
C PRO A 254 -6.89 -18.99 3.27
N THR A 255 -6.49 -20.20 2.88
CA THR A 255 -5.51 -21.05 3.58
C THR A 255 -4.10 -20.45 3.62
N GLU A 256 -3.78 -19.50 2.72
CA GLU A 256 -2.42 -18.95 2.51
C GLU A 256 -2.26 -17.49 2.96
N VAL A 257 -3.15 -16.98 3.80
CA VAL A 257 -3.08 -15.59 4.29
C VAL A 257 -1.88 -15.38 5.20
N ILE A 258 -1.16 -14.29 4.96
CA ILE A 258 -0.12 -13.75 5.86
C ILE A 258 -0.69 -12.56 6.63
N ALA A 259 -0.58 -12.59 7.95
CA ALA A 259 -1.03 -11.52 8.84
C ALA A 259 0.07 -11.08 9.82
N ASP A 260 0.05 -9.82 10.25
CA ASP A 260 0.89 -9.36 11.36
C ASP A 260 0.50 -10.10 12.66
N ALA A 261 1.47 -10.70 13.32
CA ALA A 261 1.25 -11.47 14.55
C ALA A 261 0.64 -10.59 15.67
N GLY A 262 1.09 -9.34 15.77
CA GLY A 262 0.56 -8.38 16.74
C GLY A 262 -0.91 -8.04 16.46
N TYR A 263 -1.25 -7.81 15.19
CA TYR A 263 -2.61 -7.55 14.75
C TYR A 263 -3.54 -8.73 15.04
N VAL A 264 -3.11 -9.95 14.74
CA VAL A 264 -3.88 -11.18 15.04
C VAL A 264 -4.18 -11.27 16.54
N GLN A 265 -3.18 -11.01 17.38
CA GLN A 265 -3.34 -11.05 18.83
C GLN A 265 -4.32 -9.98 19.34
N ARG A 266 -4.21 -8.74 18.84
CA ARG A 266 -5.15 -7.65 19.19
C ARG A 266 -6.58 -7.98 18.76
N GLN A 267 -6.76 -8.49 17.54
CA GLN A 267 -8.07 -8.89 17.04
C GLN A 267 -8.70 -10.01 17.89
N LEU A 268 -7.90 -10.97 18.36
CA LEU A 268 -8.37 -11.99 19.28
C LEU A 268 -8.81 -11.37 20.61
N GLN A 269 -8.01 -10.48 21.18
CA GLN A 269 -8.33 -9.80 22.45
C GLN A 269 -9.62 -8.98 22.35
N ASP A 270 -9.80 -8.21 21.28
CA ASP A 270 -11.02 -7.44 21.03
C ASP A 270 -12.27 -8.35 20.96
N ARG A 271 -12.13 -9.51 20.29
CA ARG A 271 -13.22 -10.49 20.18
C ARG A 271 -13.52 -11.19 21.49
N VAL A 272 -12.50 -11.49 22.30
CA VAL A 272 -12.69 -12.04 23.64
C VAL A 272 -13.44 -11.01 24.49
N ALA A 273 -13.04 -9.74 24.47
CA ALA A 273 -13.74 -8.67 25.19
C ALA A 273 -15.20 -8.55 24.76
N SER A 274 -15.47 -8.55 23.44
CA SER A 274 -16.84 -8.53 22.90
C SER A 274 -17.65 -9.78 23.27
N ALA A 275 -17.04 -10.96 23.30
CA ALA A 275 -17.73 -12.18 23.73
C ALA A 275 -18.04 -12.19 25.23
N LEU A 276 -17.20 -11.56 26.04
CA LEU A 276 -17.40 -11.41 27.49
C LEU A 276 -18.54 -10.43 27.82
N SER A 277 -18.82 -9.45 26.95
CA SER A 277 -19.95 -8.53 27.13
C SER A 277 -21.32 -9.14 26.79
N GLN A 278 -21.35 -10.40 26.32
CA GLN A 278 -22.56 -11.12 25.92
C GLN A 278 -22.95 -12.20 26.95
N SER A 279 -24.16 -12.73 26.84
CA SER A 279 -24.63 -13.78 27.77
C SER A 279 -23.92 -15.11 27.53
N GLN A 280 -23.86 -15.95 28.56
CA GLN A 280 -23.31 -17.31 28.43
C GLN A 280 -24.07 -18.13 27.40
N GLN A 281 -25.41 -18.02 27.37
CA GLN A 281 -26.25 -18.71 26.40
C GLN A 281 -25.86 -18.35 24.95
N GLN A 282 -25.70 -17.05 24.64
CA GLN A 282 -25.27 -16.58 23.32
C GLN A 282 -23.89 -17.14 22.93
N ARG A 283 -22.96 -17.26 23.89
CA ARG A 283 -21.66 -17.89 23.63
C ARG A 283 -21.80 -19.38 23.33
N LEU A 284 -22.60 -20.12 24.10
CA LEU A 284 -22.82 -21.56 23.91
C LEU A 284 -23.48 -21.87 22.56
N GLU A 285 -24.45 -21.07 22.14
CA GLU A 285 -25.10 -21.18 20.82
C GLU A 285 -24.08 -20.99 19.68
N ARG A 286 -23.17 -20.01 19.79
CA ARG A 286 -22.09 -19.83 18.81
C ARG A 286 -21.10 -21.00 18.81
N LEU A 287 -20.75 -21.53 19.99
CA LEU A 287 -19.85 -22.67 20.11
C LEU A 287 -20.45 -23.97 19.54
N ALA A 288 -21.77 -24.16 19.65
CA ALA A 288 -22.46 -25.30 19.06
C ALA A 288 -22.29 -25.35 17.54
N ASN A 289 -22.31 -24.18 16.89
CA ASN A 289 -22.17 -24.01 15.44
C ASN A 289 -20.72 -23.79 14.97
N ALA A 290 -19.76 -23.68 15.89
CA ALA A 290 -18.37 -23.40 15.54
C ALA A 290 -17.66 -24.63 14.95
N PRO A 291 -16.76 -24.44 13.96
CA PRO A 291 -15.89 -25.50 13.48
C PRO A 291 -15.10 -26.14 14.62
N LYS A 292 -15.04 -27.48 14.67
CA LYS A 292 -14.33 -28.22 15.73
C LYS A 292 -12.81 -28.10 15.64
N LYS A 293 -12.28 -27.86 14.44
CA LYS A 293 -10.85 -27.61 14.21
C LYS A 293 -10.64 -26.12 13.96
N PRO A 294 -9.73 -25.46 14.69
CA PRO A 294 -9.41 -24.07 14.43
C PRO A 294 -8.73 -23.93 13.06
N LYS A 295 -8.98 -22.81 12.39
CA LYS A 295 -8.25 -22.46 11.17
C LYS A 295 -6.84 -21.99 11.54
N THR A 296 -5.84 -22.39 10.76
CA THR A 296 -4.47 -21.88 10.87
C THR A 296 -4.26 -20.72 9.90
N ILE A 297 -3.42 -19.76 10.30
CA ILE A 297 -2.96 -18.65 9.44
C ILE A 297 -1.44 -18.53 9.55
N ARG A 298 -0.79 -18.04 8.51
CA ARG A 298 0.63 -17.70 8.57
C ARG A 298 0.76 -16.30 9.15
N THR A 299 1.72 -16.09 10.03
CA THR A 299 2.00 -14.77 10.59
C THR A 299 3.41 -14.31 10.28
N VAL A 300 3.58 -12.99 10.19
CA VAL A 300 4.88 -12.31 10.19
C VAL A 300 5.03 -11.54 11.48
N SER A 301 6.26 -11.38 11.94
CA SER A 301 6.59 -10.59 13.13
C SER A 301 7.89 -9.82 12.88
N THR A 302 7.92 -8.57 13.32
CA THR A 302 9.13 -7.75 13.29
C THR A 302 9.99 -8.03 14.52
N ALA A 303 11.29 -8.24 14.34
CA ALA A 303 12.26 -8.44 15.41
C ALA A 303 13.42 -7.44 15.29
N PHE A 304 13.96 -7.03 16.43
CA PHE A 304 15.18 -6.22 16.44
C PHE A 304 16.39 -7.11 16.17
N VAL A 305 17.16 -6.75 15.14
CA VAL A 305 18.50 -7.30 14.94
C VAL A 305 19.42 -6.67 15.98
N ARG A 306 19.73 -7.44 17.03
CA ARG A 306 20.60 -6.97 18.12
C ARG A 306 22.06 -7.10 17.68
N ASN A 307 22.87 -6.11 18.04
CA ASN A 307 24.32 -6.17 17.79
C ASN A 307 24.94 -7.26 18.69
N PRO A 308 25.55 -8.32 18.13
CA PRO A 308 26.15 -9.39 18.92
C PRO A 308 27.30 -8.91 19.81
N ASP A 309 28.06 -7.89 19.40
CA ASP A 309 29.18 -7.35 20.19
C ASP A 309 28.70 -6.66 21.46
N VAL A 310 27.55 -5.96 21.39
CA VAL A 310 26.93 -5.36 22.59
C VAL A 310 26.48 -6.45 23.56
N ILE A 311 25.91 -7.54 23.03
CA ILE A 311 25.49 -8.67 23.86
C ILE A 311 26.73 -9.33 24.51
N ALA A 312 27.77 -9.58 23.73
CA ALA A 312 29.01 -10.19 24.20
C ALA A 312 29.71 -9.33 25.28
N GLU A 313 29.79 -8.02 25.08
CA GLU A 313 30.39 -7.09 26.05
C GLU A 313 29.64 -7.09 27.38
N VAL A 314 28.30 -7.08 27.35
CA VAL A 314 27.49 -7.15 28.58
C VAL A 314 27.63 -8.51 29.26
N LEU A 315 27.68 -9.62 28.50
CA LEU A 315 27.91 -10.94 29.06
C LEU A 315 29.30 -11.07 29.69
N PHE A 316 30.33 -10.52 29.05
CA PHE A 316 31.70 -10.50 29.56
C PHE A 316 31.77 -9.70 30.86
N ARG A 317 31.24 -8.48 30.86
CA ARG A 317 31.21 -7.60 32.04
C ARG A 317 30.40 -8.19 33.20
N ALA A 318 29.33 -8.93 32.91
CA ALA A 318 28.48 -9.53 33.92
C ALA A 318 29.14 -10.73 34.63
N GLU A 319 30.09 -11.44 33.99
CA GLU A 319 30.77 -12.63 34.53
C GLU A 319 29.82 -13.64 35.22
N GLY A 320 28.63 -13.84 34.63
CA GLY A 320 27.62 -14.74 35.20
C GLY A 320 26.90 -14.20 36.44
N GLN A 321 26.99 -12.91 36.74
CA GLN A 321 26.30 -12.24 37.85
C GLN A 321 25.33 -11.18 37.33
N CYS A 322 24.16 -11.07 37.96
CA CYS A 322 23.18 -10.04 37.61
C CYS A 322 23.73 -8.65 37.95
N GLU A 323 23.80 -7.73 36.98
CA GLU A 323 24.37 -6.41 37.24
C GLU A 323 23.52 -5.56 38.21
N GLY A 324 22.22 -5.87 38.36
CA GLY A 324 21.31 -5.19 39.28
C GLY A 324 21.36 -5.73 40.71
N CYS A 325 21.14 -7.04 40.90
CA CYS A 325 21.03 -7.66 42.24
C CYS A 325 22.28 -8.43 42.70
N LYS A 326 23.31 -8.53 41.84
CA LYS A 326 24.60 -9.20 42.09
C LYS A 326 24.52 -10.70 42.41
N ARG A 327 23.39 -11.36 42.13
CA ARG A 327 23.25 -12.81 42.30
C ARG A 327 23.83 -13.57 41.09
N PRO A 328 24.43 -14.76 41.29
CA PRO A 328 24.93 -15.58 40.19
C PRO A 328 23.78 -16.15 39.35
N ALA A 329 24.05 -16.38 38.07
CA ALA A 329 23.17 -17.09 37.13
C ALA A 329 23.06 -18.59 37.50
N PRO A 330 21.98 -19.30 37.11
CA PRO A 330 20.90 -18.86 36.22
C PRO A 330 19.94 -17.87 36.91
N PHE A 331 19.50 -16.88 36.14
CA PHE A 331 18.52 -15.90 36.61
C PHE A 331 17.13 -16.54 36.58
N CYS A 332 16.50 -16.67 37.75
CA CYS A 332 15.15 -17.23 37.92
C CYS A 332 14.07 -16.28 37.42
#